data_AF-B1ZYW5-F1
#
_entry.id   AF-B1ZYW5-F1
#
_cell.length_a   1.000
_cell.length_b   1.000
_cell.length_c   1.000
_cell.angle_alpha   90.00
_cell.angle_beta   90.00
_cell.angle_gamma   90.00
#
_symmetry.space_group_name_H-M   'P 1'
#
loop_
_entity.id
_entity.type
_entity.pdbx_description
1 polymer ?
#
loop_
_entity_poly.entity_id
_entity_poly.type
_entity_poly.pdbx_seq_one_letter_code
_entity_poly.pdbx_strand_id
1 'polypeptide(L)'
;MHLTLPEIVNADGLLPFLTLIGAEADDREVVIDFSALRRVSPAALAALSSRVAAWRLRGIVIQAVGLERCSILGYLQRMDVLAVCGFNLPEMFSRHDARGRFVPVRVIDHRVQEMGSEMALCVAPGGDDWEHPLAGLYDLVWYVLTEMGNNVRQHSGGAGFACAQVGAAEGLVRLAIADNGRGIRQSFRDAGLPWAAALDDTGAILKALEPRISSKGSPTNEGVGLTLTAKMAELASAWLLVASGRGVVRWNPDSARPQAGTLRDGGSYPGTLIAVTFRQDRVRDFAQLLDQAKRASGLLRPGQGRAKFDT
;
A
#
# COMPACT_ATOMS: atom_id res chain seq x y z
N MET A 1 -1.46 -25.89 7.49
CA MET A 1 -1.11 -24.77 8.39
C MET A 1 -2.40 -24.10 8.87
N HIS A 2 -2.51 -23.73 10.15
CA HIS A 2 -3.68 -23.04 10.69
C HIS A 2 -3.26 -21.66 11.23
N LEU A 3 -3.86 -20.60 10.69
CA LEU A 3 -3.61 -19.21 11.07
C LEU A 3 -4.85 -18.60 11.73
N THR A 4 -4.78 -18.30 13.02
CA THR A 4 -5.82 -17.51 13.70
C THR A 4 -5.50 -16.03 13.56
N LEU A 5 -6.39 -15.27 12.93
CA LEU A 5 -6.19 -13.83 12.76
C LEU A 5 -6.28 -13.10 14.12
N PRO A 6 -5.41 -12.11 14.39
CA PRO A 6 -5.48 -11.34 15.63
C PRO A 6 -6.79 -10.58 15.75
N GLU A 7 -7.20 -10.27 16.98
CA GLU A 7 -8.44 -9.51 17.25
C GLU A 7 -8.43 -8.14 16.56
N ILE A 8 -7.28 -7.47 16.57
CA ILE A 8 -7.10 -6.12 16.03
C ILE A 8 -5.83 -6.09 15.17
N VAL A 9 -5.97 -5.67 13.91
CA VAL A 9 -4.85 -5.43 13.00
C VAL A 9 -4.87 -3.98 12.49
N ASN A 10 -4.43 -3.06 13.36
CA ASN A 10 -4.20 -1.64 13.06
C ASN A 10 -2.71 -1.37 12.77
N ALA A 11 -2.25 -0.12 12.86
CA ALA A 11 -0.85 0.23 12.62
C ALA A 11 0.14 -0.55 13.53
N ASP A 12 -0.18 -0.70 14.82
CA ASP A 12 0.66 -1.43 15.78
C ASP A 12 0.60 -2.94 15.58
N GLY A 13 -0.60 -3.46 15.25
CA GLY A 13 -0.82 -4.88 14.98
C GLY A 13 -0.33 -5.35 13.60
N LEU A 14 0.05 -4.43 12.70
CA LEU A 14 0.40 -4.79 11.33
C LEU A 14 1.67 -5.64 11.25
N LEU A 15 2.75 -5.29 11.97
CA LEU A 15 4.00 -6.06 11.86
C LEU A 15 3.87 -7.51 12.36
N PRO A 16 3.28 -7.78 13.55
CA PRO A 16 2.99 -9.15 13.96
C PRO A 16 2.09 -9.90 12.97
N PHE A 17 1.11 -9.20 12.38
CA PHE A 17 0.25 -9.78 11.35
C PHE A 17 1.00 -10.16 10.07
N LEU A 18 1.93 -9.32 9.61
CA LEU A 18 2.80 -9.64 8.46
C LEU A 18 3.70 -10.84 8.76
N THR A 19 4.25 -10.95 9.97
CA THR A 19 4.98 -12.15 10.40
C THR A 19 4.08 -13.38 10.36
N LEU A 20 2.85 -13.30 10.89
CA LEU A 20 1.88 -14.40 10.91
C LEU A 20 1.54 -14.91 9.51
N ILE A 21 1.13 -14.03 8.59
CA ILE A 21 0.76 -14.45 7.23
C ILE A 21 2.00 -14.77 6.38
N GLY A 22 3.16 -14.26 6.78
CA GLY A 22 4.46 -14.50 6.16
C GLY A 22 5.03 -15.90 6.42
N ALA A 23 4.46 -16.64 7.36
CA ALA A 23 4.85 -18.03 7.62
C ALA A 23 4.73 -18.86 6.34
N GLU A 24 5.79 -19.61 6.01
CA GLU A 24 5.75 -20.53 4.88
C GLU A 24 4.79 -21.67 5.15
N ALA A 25 4.00 -21.99 4.13
CA ALA A 25 3.05 -23.07 4.18
C ALA A 25 3.72 -24.29 3.56
N ASP A 26 4.22 -25.19 4.40
CA ASP A 26 4.74 -26.49 3.94
C ASP A 26 3.60 -27.45 3.56
N ASP A 27 2.40 -27.14 4.04
CA ASP A 27 1.19 -27.93 3.78
C ASP A 27 0.52 -27.53 2.46
N ARG A 28 -0.14 -28.49 1.83
CA ARG A 28 -1.03 -28.26 0.68
C ARG A 28 -2.30 -27.48 1.07
N GLU A 29 -2.48 -27.20 2.35
CA GLU A 29 -3.67 -26.56 2.89
C GLU A 29 -3.35 -25.51 3.96
N VAL A 30 -3.99 -24.35 3.83
CA VAL A 30 -3.96 -23.27 4.82
C VAL A 30 -5.38 -22.96 5.28
N VAL A 31 -5.59 -23.05 6.58
CA VAL A 31 -6.84 -22.66 7.23
C VAL A 31 -6.65 -21.29 7.87
N ILE A 32 -7.50 -20.34 7.52
CA ILE A 32 -7.50 -18.97 8.06
C ILE A 32 -8.74 -18.83 8.95
N ASP A 33 -8.52 -18.64 10.25
CA ASP A 33 -9.58 -18.47 11.24
C ASP A 33 -9.85 -16.99 11.52
N PHE A 34 -11.06 -16.55 11.17
CA PHE A 34 -11.54 -15.18 11.30
C PHE A 34 -12.32 -14.93 12.61
N SER A 35 -12.53 -15.96 13.44
CA SER A 35 -13.47 -15.91 14.57
C SER A 35 -13.10 -14.87 15.62
N ALA A 36 -11.81 -14.59 15.82
CA ALA A 36 -11.34 -13.57 16.76
C ALA A 36 -11.35 -12.15 16.18
N LEU A 37 -11.41 -11.98 14.86
CA LEU A 37 -11.18 -10.69 14.22
C LEU A 37 -12.30 -9.68 14.51
N ARG A 38 -11.91 -8.51 15.02
CA ARG A 38 -12.82 -7.40 15.37
C ARG A 38 -12.48 -6.08 14.71
N ARG A 39 -11.22 -5.84 14.35
CA ARG A 39 -10.82 -4.63 13.61
C ARG A 39 -9.66 -4.94 12.68
N VAL A 40 -9.72 -4.42 11.46
CA VAL A 40 -8.68 -4.64 10.45
C VAL A 40 -8.49 -3.38 9.61
N SER A 41 -7.23 -3.01 9.38
CA SER A 41 -6.85 -1.86 8.56
C SER A 41 -6.81 -2.21 7.07
N PRO A 42 -6.92 -1.22 6.17
CA PRO A 42 -6.70 -1.42 4.73
C PRO A 42 -5.36 -2.11 4.41
N ALA A 43 -4.30 -1.77 5.15
CA ALA A 43 -2.98 -2.39 4.98
C ALA A 43 -3.01 -3.90 5.20
N ALA A 44 -3.69 -4.35 6.25
CA ALA A 44 -3.84 -5.77 6.55
C ALA A 44 -4.73 -6.49 5.53
N LEU A 45 -5.79 -5.84 5.03
CA LEU A 45 -6.64 -6.39 3.97
C LEU A 45 -5.86 -6.61 2.67
N ALA A 46 -5.11 -5.61 2.20
CA ALA A 46 -4.30 -5.72 0.99
C ALA A 46 -3.20 -6.79 1.14
N ALA A 47 -2.52 -6.82 2.29
CA ALA A 47 -1.49 -7.83 2.58
C ALA A 47 -2.07 -9.26 2.63
N LEU A 48 -3.24 -9.45 3.24
CA LEU A 48 -3.93 -10.73 3.27
C LEU A 48 -4.31 -11.20 1.86
N SER A 49 -4.90 -10.31 1.04
CA SER A 49 -5.27 -10.62 -0.34
C SER A 49 -4.06 -11.01 -1.18
N SER A 50 -2.96 -10.26 -1.05
CA SER A 50 -1.68 -10.61 -1.67
C SER A 50 -1.21 -12.01 -1.28
N ARG A 51 -1.16 -12.31 0.03
CA ARG A 51 -0.65 -13.60 0.50
C ARG A 51 -1.55 -14.76 0.11
N VAL A 52 -2.87 -14.61 0.19
CA VAL A 52 -3.83 -15.63 -0.28
C VAL A 52 -3.66 -15.90 -1.77
N ALA A 53 -3.50 -14.86 -2.58
CA ALA A 53 -3.20 -15.02 -4.00
C ALA A 53 -1.86 -15.76 -4.23
N ALA A 54 -0.83 -15.45 -3.45
CA ALA A 54 0.47 -16.12 -3.52
C ALA A 54 0.37 -17.62 -3.21
N TRP A 55 -0.37 -18.00 -2.16
CA TRP A 55 -0.57 -19.41 -1.82
C TRP A 55 -1.32 -20.15 -2.92
N ARG A 56 -2.37 -19.55 -3.49
CA ARG A 56 -3.13 -20.16 -4.59
C ARG A 56 -2.33 -20.37 -5.86
N LEU A 57 -1.47 -19.41 -6.22
CA LEU A 57 -0.55 -19.57 -7.36
C LEU A 57 0.39 -20.77 -7.18
N ARG A 58 0.67 -21.16 -5.94
CA ARG A 58 1.45 -22.37 -5.60
C ARG A 58 0.60 -23.65 -5.50
N GLY A 59 -0.70 -23.58 -5.81
CA GLY A 59 -1.61 -24.72 -5.74
C GLY A 59 -2.04 -25.09 -4.31
N ILE A 60 -1.84 -24.21 -3.33
CA ILE A 60 -2.25 -24.44 -1.94
C ILE A 60 -3.74 -24.15 -1.81
N VAL A 61 -4.47 -25.08 -1.20
CA VAL A 61 -5.90 -24.95 -0.88
C VAL A 61 -6.05 -24.04 0.33
N ILE A 62 -6.92 -23.03 0.21
CA ILE A 62 -7.17 -22.08 1.29
C ILE A 62 -8.61 -22.23 1.78
N GLN A 63 -8.77 -22.46 3.08
CA GLN A 63 -10.05 -22.49 3.75
C GLN A 63 -10.20 -21.28 4.68
N ALA A 64 -11.40 -20.72 4.74
CA ALA A 64 -11.75 -19.72 5.73
C ALA A 64 -12.73 -20.32 6.74
N VAL A 65 -12.43 -20.20 8.03
CA VAL A 65 -13.25 -20.73 9.12
C VAL A 65 -13.58 -19.63 10.13
N GLY A 66 -14.61 -19.85 10.95
CA GLY A 66 -15.00 -18.93 12.02
C GLY A 66 -15.63 -17.61 11.53
N LEU A 67 -16.00 -17.52 10.26
CA LEU A 67 -16.62 -16.33 9.67
C LEU A 67 -17.99 -16.03 10.30
N GLU A 68 -18.74 -17.06 10.70
CA GLU A 68 -20.01 -16.94 11.41
C GLU A 68 -19.88 -16.31 12.81
N ARG A 69 -18.68 -16.36 13.40
CA ARG A 69 -18.34 -15.71 14.68
C ARG A 69 -17.61 -14.39 14.49
N CYS A 70 -17.23 -14.04 13.26
CA CYS A 70 -16.46 -12.84 12.96
C CYS A 70 -17.33 -11.59 13.11
N SER A 71 -17.07 -10.79 14.15
CA SER A 71 -17.86 -9.59 14.46
C SER A 71 -17.87 -8.52 13.37
N ILE A 72 -16.88 -8.54 12.46
CA ILE A 72 -16.77 -7.60 11.34
C ILE A 72 -17.01 -8.25 9.98
N LEU A 73 -17.67 -9.42 9.91
CA LEU A 73 -17.95 -10.10 8.65
C LEU A 73 -18.56 -9.19 7.58
N GLY A 74 -19.57 -8.40 7.95
CA GLY A 74 -20.21 -7.46 7.01
C GLY A 74 -19.24 -6.39 6.48
N TYR A 75 -18.29 -5.92 7.30
CA TYR A 75 -17.24 -5.02 6.84
C TYR A 75 -16.27 -5.71 5.87
N LEU A 76 -15.86 -6.95 6.15
CA LEU A 76 -14.99 -7.72 5.25
C LEU A 76 -15.67 -7.95 3.89
N GLN A 77 -16.98 -8.26 3.89
CA GLN A 77 -17.78 -8.39 2.66
C GLN A 77 -17.84 -7.08 1.89
N ARG A 78 -18.10 -5.94 2.56
CA ARG A 78 -18.13 -4.61 1.93
C ARG A 78 -16.78 -4.17 1.38
N MET A 79 -15.69 -4.60 2.00
CA MET A 79 -14.33 -4.34 1.51
C MET A 79 -13.90 -5.32 0.41
N ASP A 80 -14.76 -6.22 -0.05
CA ASP A 80 -14.49 -7.24 -1.08
C ASP A 80 -13.31 -8.18 -0.78
N VAL A 81 -12.72 -8.14 0.42
CA VAL A 81 -11.52 -8.94 0.74
C VAL A 81 -11.81 -10.44 0.64
N LEU A 82 -13.00 -10.88 1.05
CA LEU A 82 -13.38 -12.29 1.00
C LEU A 82 -13.54 -12.76 -0.45
N ALA A 83 -14.23 -11.99 -1.28
CA ALA A 83 -14.41 -12.28 -2.70
C ALA A 83 -13.07 -12.29 -3.47
N VAL A 84 -12.20 -11.31 -3.22
CA VAL A 84 -10.84 -11.27 -3.77
C VAL A 84 -10.01 -12.46 -3.31
N CYS A 85 -10.17 -12.85 -2.05
CA CYS A 85 -9.61 -14.08 -1.49
C CYS A 85 -10.42 -15.33 -1.89
N GLY A 86 -11.33 -15.28 -2.86
CA GLY A 86 -12.13 -16.40 -3.39
C GLY A 86 -13.03 -17.12 -2.39
N PHE A 87 -13.38 -16.47 -1.28
CA PHE A 87 -14.37 -16.94 -0.32
C PHE A 87 -15.72 -16.31 -0.68
N ASN A 88 -16.52 -17.04 -1.45
CA ASN A 88 -17.84 -16.57 -1.89
C ASN A 88 -18.87 -16.90 -0.80
N LEU A 89 -19.33 -15.86 -0.10
CA LEU A 89 -20.40 -15.95 0.90
C LEU A 89 -21.55 -15.03 0.52
N PRO A 90 -22.82 -15.43 0.78
CA PRO A 90 -23.95 -14.56 0.56
C PRO A 90 -23.88 -13.32 1.47
N GLU A 91 -24.24 -12.16 0.93
CA GLU A 91 -24.38 -10.94 1.70
C GLU A 91 -25.79 -10.88 2.32
N MET A 92 -25.84 -10.77 3.65
CA MET A 92 -27.10 -10.63 4.40
C MET A 92 -27.47 -9.15 4.61
N PHE A 93 -26.92 -8.25 3.79
CA PHE A 93 -27.14 -6.81 3.85
C PHE A 93 -27.20 -6.21 2.44
N SER A 94 -27.77 -5.01 2.31
CA SER A 94 -27.73 -4.24 1.06
C SER A 94 -26.51 -3.34 1.04
N ARG A 95 -25.76 -3.37 -0.07
CA ARG A 95 -24.61 -2.47 -0.25
C ARG A 95 -25.08 -1.02 -0.32
N HIS A 96 -24.46 -0.17 0.49
CA HIS A 96 -24.60 1.28 0.42
C HIS A 96 -23.36 1.90 -0.22
N ASP A 97 -23.55 3.03 -0.90
CA ASP A 97 -22.51 3.75 -1.65
C ASP A 97 -21.23 3.97 -0.83
N ALA A 98 -20.10 3.49 -1.31
CA ALA A 98 -18.82 3.58 -0.62
C ALA A 98 -18.17 4.97 -0.74
N ARG A 99 -18.70 5.84 -1.62
CA ARG A 99 -18.19 7.19 -1.88
C ARG A 99 -17.99 8.00 -0.61
N GLY A 100 -16.81 8.61 -0.48
CA GLY A 100 -16.34 9.38 0.66
C GLY A 100 -15.97 8.54 1.89
N ARG A 101 -16.03 7.20 1.83
CA ARG A 101 -15.87 6.32 3.01
C ARG A 101 -14.78 5.28 2.83
N PHE A 102 -14.78 4.53 1.74
CA PHE A 102 -13.76 3.52 1.49
C PHE A 102 -13.75 3.09 0.03
N VAL A 103 -12.61 2.54 -0.39
CA VAL A 103 -12.50 1.76 -1.63
C VAL A 103 -12.28 0.31 -1.21
N PRO A 104 -13.14 -0.63 -1.64
CA PRO A 104 -12.91 -2.07 -1.46
C PRO A 104 -11.55 -2.51 -2.03
N VAL A 105 -11.11 -3.71 -1.63
CA VAL A 105 -9.92 -4.32 -2.21
C VAL A 105 -10.13 -4.56 -3.70
N ARG A 106 -9.26 -3.94 -4.50
CA ARG A 106 -9.23 -4.07 -5.96
C ARG A 106 -7.93 -4.72 -6.39
N VAL A 107 -8.02 -5.59 -7.38
CA VAL A 107 -6.85 -6.13 -8.07
C VAL A 107 -6.32 -5.06 -9.01
N ILE A 108 -5.01 -4.80 -8.96
CA ILE A 108 -4.34 -3.83 -9.84
C ILE A 108 -4.20 -4.47 -11.22
N ASP A 109 -4.92 -3.92 -12.21
CA ASP A 109 -4.93 -4.39 -13.60
C ASP A 109 -4.11 -3.45 -14.52
N HIS A 110 -4.31 -3.55 -15.83
CA HIS A 110 -3.58 -2.76 -16.83
C HIS A 110 -4.05 -1.30 -16.92
N ARG A 111 -5.18 -0.93 -16.31
CA ARG A 111 -5.82 0.39 -16.36
C ARG A 111 -5.58 1.15 -15.06
N VAL A 112 -4.30 1.22 -14.65
CA VAL A 112 -3.86 1.83 -13.39
C VAL A 112 -4.31 3.29 -13.27
N GLN A 113 -4.31 4.04 -14.36
CA GLN A 113 -4.73 5.44 -14.40
C GLN A 113 -6.23 5.58 -14.11
N GLU A 114 -7.07 4.78 -14.76
CA GLU A 114 -8.53 4.76 -14.53
C GLU A 114 -8.84 4.33 -13.09
N MET A 115 -8.20 3.24 -12.64
CA MET A 115 -8.32 2.77 -11.26
C MET A 115 -7.91 3.85 -10.26
N GLY A 116 -6.81 4.56 -10.52
CA GLY A 116 -6.32 5.68 -9.71
C GLY A 116 -7.36 6.80 -9.61
N SER A 117 -7.94 7.22 -10.74
CA SER A 117 -8.97 8.26 -10.79
C SER A 117 -10.24 7.85 -10.06
N GLU A 118 -10.74 6.63 -10.28
CA GLU A 118 -11.93 6.12 -9.59
C GLU A 118 -11.74 6.04 -8.07
N MET A 119 -10.58 5.55 -7.63
CA MET A 119 -10.26 5.46 -6.21
C MET A 119 -10.09 6.84 -5.58
N ALA A 120 -9.42 7.77 -6.28
CA ALA A 120 -9.26 9.14 -5.83
C ALA A 120 -10.62 9.86 -5.74
N LEU A 121 -11.50 9.72 -6.74
CA LEU A 121 -12.88 10.24 -6.71
C LEU A 121 -13.69 9.67 -5.55
N CYS A 122 -13.49 8.39 -5.22
CA CYS A 122 -14.16 7.75 -4.10
C CYS A 122 -13.66 8.33 -2.76
N VAL A 123 -12.35 8.51 -2.59
CA VAL A 123 -11.75 9.04 -1.36
C VAL A 123 -12.00 10.54 -1.20
N ALA A 124 -12.01 11.28 -2.31
CA ALA A 124 -12.19 12.73 -2.38
C ALA A 124 -13.34 13.09 -3.35
N PRO A 125 -14.61 12.89 -2.96
CA PRO A 125 -15.75 13.22 -3.81
C PRO A 125 -15.72 14.68 -4.26
N GLY A 126 -15.70 14.90 -5.58
CA GLY A 126 -15.65 16.25 -6.19
C GLY A 126 -14.25 16.87 -6.24
N GLY A 127 -13.21 16.17 -5.76
CA GLY A 127 -11.83 16.66 -5.83
C GLY A 127 -11.20 16.62 -7.22
N ASP A 128 -11.91 16.11 -8.23
CA ASP A 128 -11.54 16.26 -9.64
C ASP A 128 -11.76 17.68 -10.17
N ASP A 129 -12.52 18.51 -9.45
CA ASP A 129 -12.60 19.95 -9.65
C ASP A 129 -11.49 20.66 -8.85
N TRP A 130 -10.66 21.46 -9.54
CA TRP A 130 -9.49 22.12 -8.98
C TRP A 130 -9.84 23.19 -7.92
N GLU A 131 -11.07 23.73 -7.95
CA GLU A 131 -11.54 24.68 -6.92
C GLU A 131 -12.09 23.98 -5.67
N HIS A 132 -12.30 22.65 -5.74
CA HIS A 132 -12.93 21.91 -4.65
C HIS A 132 -11.97 21.76 -3.45
N PRO A 133 -12.44 21.85 -2.19
CA PRO A 133 -11.59 21.73 -1.00
C PRO A 133 -10.84 20.40 -0.86
N LEU A 134 -11.26 19.36 -1.60
CA LEU A 134 -10.62 18.04 -1.63
C LEU A 134 -9.70 17.83 -2.85
N ALA A 135 -9.45 18.85 -3.67
CA ALA A 135 -8.62 18.72 -4.87
C ALA A 135 -7.21 18.19 -4.57
N GLY A 136 -6.53 18.77 -3.57
CA GLY A 136 -5.21 18.27 -3.16
C GLY A 136 -5.23 16.82 -2.63
N LEU A 137 -6.33 16.42 -1.98
CA LEU A 137 -6.51 15.04 -1.55
C LEU A 137 -6.68 14.09 -2.75
N TYR A 138 -7.50 14.49 -3.72
CA TYR A 138 -7.70 13.74 -4.95
C TYR A 138 -6.37 13.54 -5.67
N ASP A 139 -5.61 14.61 -5.92
CA ASP A 139 -4.33 14.55 -6.62
C ASP A 139 -3.31 13.67 -5.90
N LEU A 140 -3.22 13.76 -4.56
CA LEU A 140 -2.33 12.92 -3.78
C LEU A 140 -2.70 11.43 -3.90
N VAL A 141 -3.98 11.10 -3.73
CA VAL A 141 -4.45 9.71 -3.80
C VAL A 141 -4.22 9.16 -5.19
N TRP A 142 -4.57 9.93 -6.23
CA TRP A 142 -4.34 9.57 -7.63
C TRP A 142 -2.84 9.33 -7.89
N TYR A 143 -1.98 10.25 -7.47
CA TYR A 143 -0.54 10.15 -7.64
C TYR A 143 0.02 8.89 -6.96
N VAL A 144 -0.29 8.67 -5.68
CA VAL A 144 0.22 7.52 -4.93
C VAL A 144 -0.26 6.22 -5.56
N LEU A 145 -1.54 6.11 -5.91
CA LEU A 145 -2.09 4.88 -6.49
C LEU A 145 -1.52 4.59 -7.88
N THR A 146 -1.34 5.61 -8.71
CA THR A 146 -0.82 5.43 -10.07
C THR A 146 0.66 5.07 -10.06
N GLU A 147 1.48 5.76 -9.27
CA GLU A 147 2.90 5.44 -9.12
C GLU A 147 3.09 4.03 -8.52
N MET A 148 2.37 3.70 -7.45
CA MET A 148 2.52 2.39 -6.80
C MET A 148 1.93 1.27 -7.67
N GLY A 149 0.80 1.50 -8.33
CA GLY A 149 0.21 0.54 -9.27
C GLY A 149 1.11 0.28 -10.47
N ASN A 150 1.78 1.30 -11.01
CA ASN A 150 2.78 1.13 -12.07
C ASN A 150 4.00 0.35 -11.57
N ASN A 151 4.48 0.62 -10.35
CA ASN A 151 5.58 -0.15 -9.75
C ASN A 151 5.22 -1.64 -9.62
N VAL A 152 4.02 -1.95 -9.15
CA VAL A 152 3.51 -3.33 -9.10
C VAL A 152 3.57 -3.97 -10.48
N ARG A 153 2.98 -3.33 -11.50
CA ARG A 153 2.94 -3.89 -12.86
C ARG A 153 4.32 -4.13 -13.46
N GLN A 154 5.24 -3.21 -13.21
CA GLN A 154 6.54 -3.21 -13.86
C GLN A 154 7.55 -4.13 -13.15
N HIS A 155 7.43 -4.29 -11.84
CA HIS A 155 8.49 -4.87 -11.01
C HIS A 155 8.05 -6.08 -10.18
N SER A 156 6.78 -6.20 -9.80
CA SER A 156 6.34 -7.30 -8.92
C SER A 156 6.56 -8.66 -9.59
N GLY A 157 6.13 -8.81 -10.85
CA GLY A 157 5.97 -10.13 -11.47
C GLY A 157 4.84 -10.96 -10.85
N GLY A 158 3.93 -10.32 -10.10
CA GLY A 158 2.79 -10.95 -9.44
C GLY A 158 1.51 -10.10 -9.58
N ALA A 159 0.49 -10.44 -8.81
CA ALA A 159 -0.73 -9.67 -8.68
C ALA A 159 -0.57 -8.60 -7.59
N GLY A 160 -1.13 -7.41 -7.83
CA GLY A 160 -1.24 -6.36 -6.83
C GLY A 160 -2.66 -6.10 -6.39
N PHE A 161 -2.79 -5.51 -5.22
CA PHE A 161 -4.04 -5.23 -4.54
C PHE A 161 -3.97 -3.82 -3.94
N ALA A 162 -5.02 -3.03 -4.13
CA ALA A 162 -5.13 -1.70 -3.56
C ALA A 162 -6.48 -1.51 -2.87
N CYS A 163 -6.48 -0.78 -1.75
CA CYS A 163 -7.71 -0.35 -1.08
C CYS A 163 -7.47 0.94 -0.29
N ALA A 164 -8.57 1.58 0.11
CA ALA A 164 -8.52 2.82 0.85
C ALA A 164 -9.66 2.92 1.87
N GLN A 165 -9.46 3.70 2.92
CA GLN A 165 -10.51 4.03 3.88
C GLN A 165 -10.36 5.46 4.40
N VAL A 166 -11.50 6.15 4.50
CA VAL A 166 -11.65 7.50 5.04
C VAL A 166 -12.31 7.42 6.41
N GLY A 167 -11.56 7.76 7.46
CA GLY A 167 -12.07 7.90 8.82
C GLY A 167 -12.59 9.32 9.05
N ALA A 168 -13.87 9.56 8.75
CA ALA A 168 -14.46 10.90 8.82
C ALA A 168 -14.30 11.58 10.19
N ALA A 169 -14.49 10.84 11.29
CA ALA A 169 -14.35 11.37 12.64
C ALA A 169 -12.92 11.78 13.00
N GLU A 170 -11.93 11.11 12.39
CA GLU A 170 -10.51 11.31 12.69
C GLU A 170 -9.83 12.25 11.67
N GLY A 171 -10.52 12.54 10.55
CA GLY A 171 -9.94 13.23 9.40
C GLY A 171 -8.80 12.45 8.73
N LEU A 172 -8.74 11.12 8.92
CA LEU A 172 -7.66 10.27 8.42
C LEU A 172 -8.05 9.58 7.12
N VAL A 173 -7.10 9.46 6.20
CA VAL A 173 -7.21 8.64 4.99
C VAL A 173 -6.11 7.60 5.03
N ARG A 174 -6.48 6.34 4.85
CA ARG A 174 -5.59 5.18 4.91
C ARG A 174 -5.58 4.56 3.53
N LEU A 175 -4.43 4.54 2.87
CA LEU A 175 -4.22 3.89 1.59
C LEU A 175 -3.29 2.69 1.78
N ALA A 176 -3.58 1.61 1.06
CA ALA A 176 -2.73 0.43 1.06
C ALA A 176 -2.60 -0.13 -0.36
N ILE A 177 -1.37 -0.46 -0.72
CA ILE A 177 -1.00 -1.16 -1.95
C ILE A 177 -0.12 -2.32 -1.55
N ALA A 178 -0.45 -3.53 -2.00
CA ALA A 178 0.30 -4.72 -1.69
C ALA A 178 0.39 -5.63 -2.91
N ASP A 179 1.55 -6.20 -3.20
CA ASP A 179 1.72 -7.23 -4.22
C ASP A 179 2.28 -8.52 -3.64
N ASN A 180 2.15 -9.61 -4.40
CA ASN A 180 2.71 -10.93 -4.08
C ASN A 180 3.92 -11.31 -4.94
N GLY A 181 4.60 -10.30 -5.49
CA GLY A 181 5.71 -10.48 -6.41
C GLY A 181 7.03 -10.83 -5.75
N ARG A 182 8.10 -10.55 -6.48
CA ARG A 182 9.48 -10.86 -6.10
C ARG A 182 10.05 -9.99 -4.96
N GLY A 183 9.43 -8.85 -4.68
CA GLY A 183 9.90 -7.86 -3.70
C GLY A 183 11.05 -6.98 -4.20
N ILE A 184 11.37 -5.94 -3.43
CA ILE A 184 12.26 -4.85 -3.85
C ILE A 184 13.68 -5.35 -4.10
N ARG A 185 14.27 -6.07 -3.14
CA ARG A 185 15.67 -6.54 -3.26
C ARG A 185 15.86 -7.47 -4.46
N GLN A 186 14.96 -8.42 -4.65
CA GLN A 186 15.05 -9.33 -5.80
C GLN A 186 14.87 -8.57 -7.11
N SER A 187 13.99 -7.56 -7.16
CA SER A 187 13.86 -6.72 -8.36
C SER A 187 15.15 -5.98 -8.74
N PHE A 188 15.94 -5.53 -7.75
CA PHE A 188 17.24 -4.91 -8.00
C PHE A 188 18.30 -5.90 -8.48
N ARG A 189 18.26 -7.13 -7.94
CA ARG A 189 19.16 -8.22 -8.38
C ARG A 189 18.89 -8.64 -9.81
N ASP A 190 17.62 -8.82 -10.15
CA ASP A 190 17.20 -9.22 -11.50
C ASP A 190 17.52 -8.14 -12.55
N ALA A 191 17.58 -6.88 -12.14
CA ALA A 191 18.02 -5.77 -12.96
C ALA A 191 19.55 -5.67 -13.14
N GLY A 192 20.33 -6.53 -12.46
CA GLY A 192 21.79 -6.53 -12.54
C GLY A 192 22.45 -5.32 -11.88
N LEU A 193 21.79 -4.66 -10.92
CA LEU A 193 22.38 -3.51 -10.22
C LEU A 193 23.56 -3.97 -9.35
N PRO A 194 24.80 -3.47 -9.55
CA PRO A 194 26.01 -4.02 -8.92
C PRO A 194 25.97 -4.07 -7.39
N TRP A 195 25.29 -3.10 -6.77
CA TRP A 195 25.16 -2.99 -5.32
C TRP A 195 24.04 -3.85 -4.72
N ALA A 196 23.15 -4.42 -5.54
CA ALA A 196 21.96 -5.15 -5.06
C ALA A 196 22.30 -6.44 -4.30
N ALA A 197 23.43 -7.07 -4.63
CA ALA A 197 23.89 -8.28 -3.95
C ALA A 197 24.28 -8.00 -2.48
N ALA A 198 24.84 -6.82 -2.21
CA ALA A 198 25.37 -6.43 -0.92
C ALA A 198 24.31 -5.91 0.06
N LEU A 199 23.13 -5.51 -0.43
CA LEU A 199 22.03 -5.06 0.43
C LEU A 199 21.30 -6.24 1.04
N ASP A 200 20.83 -6.09 2.28
CA ASP A 200 19.75 -6.87 2.85
C ASP A 200 18.38 -6.28 2.41
N ASP A 201 17.28 -6.88 2.88
CA ASP A 201 15.94 -6.45 2.45
C ASP A 201 15.61 -5.04 2.96
N THR A 202 16.02 -4.71 4.20
CA THR A 202 15.82 -3.39 4.79
C THR A 202 16.65 -2.32 4.05
N GLY A 203 17.91 -2.61 3.76
CA GLY A 203 18.79 -1.77 2.96
C GLY A 203 18.25 -1.58 1.53
N ALA A 204 17.65 -2.61 0.93
CA ALA A 204 17.00 -2.48 -0.37
C ALA A 204 15.79 -1.54 -0.32
N ILE A 205 14.95 -1.60 0.72
CA ILE A 205 13.84 -0.65 0.90
C ILE A 205 14.38 0.78 1.04
N LEU A 206 15.36 0.99 1.91
CA LEU A 206 15.99 2.31 2.08
C LEU A 206 16.59 2.84 0.78
N LYS A 207 17.23 1.97 0.00
CA LYS A 207 17.80 2.31 -1.30
C LYS A 207 16.71 2.68 -2.31
N ALA A 208 15.58 1.97 -2.32
CA ALA A 208 14.43 2.29 -3.19
C ALA A 208 13.75 3.63 -2.87
N LEU A 209 14.02 4.18 -1.68
CA LEU A 209 13.51 5.48 -1.24
C LEU A 209 14.48 6.62 -1.59
N GLU A 210 15.66 6.32 -2.14
CA GLU A 210 16.57 7.32 -2.69
C GLU A 210 16.08 7.79 -4.07
N PRO A 211 16.29 9.07 -4.42
CA PRO A 211 15.90 9.58 -5.73
C PRO A 211 16.67 8.88 -6.85
N ARG A 212 15.98 8.63 -7.95
CA ARG A 212 16.51 8.02 -9.18
C ARG A 212 16.96 6.58 -9.05
N ILE A 213 16.40 5.84 -8.09
CA ILE A 213 16.65 4.40 -7.94
C ILE A 213 15.47 3.63 -8.55
N SER A 214 15.71 2.96 -9.68
CA SER A 214 14.77 2.05 -10.34
C SER A 214 15.48 0.84 -10.91
N SER A 215 14.80 -0.31 -10.92
CA SER A 215 15.28 -1.55 -11.56
C SER A 215 15.16 -1.54 -13.09
N LYS A 216 14.45 -0.56 -13.68
CA LYS A 216 14.37 -0.39 -15.14
C LYS A 216 14.72 1.06 -15.47
N GLY A 217 15.95 1.34 -15.89
CA GLY A 217 16.48 2.67 -16.21
C GLY A 217 15.89 3.33 -17.47
N SER A 218 14.56 3.28 -17.63
CA SER A 218 13.83 3.90 -18.74
C SER A 218 13.59 5.40 -18.47
N PRO A 219 13.70 6.28 -19.49
CA PRO A 219 13.46 7.73 -19.34
C PRO A 219 12.03 8.11 -18.91
N THR A 220 11.07 7.19 -18.99
CA THR A 220 9.67 7.44 -18.60
C THR A 220 9.37 7.21 -17.12
N ASN A 221 10.17 6.40 -16.41
CA ASN A 221 9.98 6.08 -14.99
C ASN A 221 11.32 6.20 -14.27
N GLU A 222 11.68 7.42 -13.87
CA GLU A 222 12.99 7.73 -13.26
C GLU A 222 13.22 7.05 -11.91
N GLY A 223 12.31 6.24 -11.35
CA GLY A 223 12.46 5.70 -9.99
C GLY A 223 12.28 6.78 -8.93
N VAL A 224 11.29 7.65 -9.15
CA VAL A 224 10.99 8.78 -8.26
C VAL A 224 9.67 8.62 -7.52
N GLY A 225 8.74 7.77 -7.98
CA GLY A 225 7.40 7.64 -7.40
C GLY A 225 7.39 7.25 -5.93
N LEU A 226 8.15 6.22 -5.56
CA LEU A 226 8.24 5.77 -4.16
C LEU A 226 8.96 6.81 -3.28
N THR A 227 10.04 7.38 -3.80
CA THR A 227 10.81 8.45 -3.15
C THR A 227 9.93 9.68 -2.86
N LEU A 228 9.18 10.14 -3.86
CA LEU A 228 8.28 11.29 -3.71
C LEU A 228 7.11 10.97 -2.79
N THR A 229 6.52 9.78 -2.89
CA THR A 229 5.48 9.32 -1.96
C THR A 229 5.98 9.35 -0.51
N ALA A 230 7.17 8.82 -0.25
CA ALA A 230 7.76 8.82 1.08
C ALA A 230 8.10 10.22 1.58
N LYS A 231 8.63 11.08 0.71
CA LYS A 231 8.96 12.47 1.06
C LYS A 231 7.70 13.31 1.33
N MET A 232 6.63 13.12 0.55
CA MET A 232 5.34 13.75 0.81
C MET A 232 4.72 13.25 2.12
N ALA A 233 4.84 11.95 2.42
CA ALA A 233 4.41 11.40 3.70
C ALA A 233 5.17 12.02 4.88
N GLU A 234 6.49 12.17 4.77
CA GLU A 234 7.32 12.86 5.76
C GLU A 234 6.87 14.32 5.97
N LEU A 235 6.73 15.09 4.88
CA LEU A 235 6.33 16.51 4.94
C LEU A 235 4.90 16.70 5.48
N ALA A 236 3.99 15.76 5.20
CA ALA A 236 2.63 15.78 5.71
C ALA A 236 2.50 15.25 7.15
N SER A 237 3.62 14.88 7.80
CA SER A 237 3.63 14.17 9.09
C SER A 237 2.70 12.95 9.07
N ALA A 238 2.73 12.21 7.97
CA ALA A 238 1.94 11.02 7.76
C ALA A 238 2.61 9.80 8.39
N TRP A 239 1.81 8.78 8.67
CA TRP A 239 2.32 7.44 8.95
C TRP A 239 2.56 6.73 7.61
N LEU A 240 3.74 6.12 7.44
CA LEU A 240 4.09 5.33 6.27
C LEU A 240 4.75 4.03 6.72
N LEU A 241 4.44 2.93 6.05
CA LEU A 241 5.12 1.65 6.20
C LEU A 241 5.40 1.05 4.83
N VAL A 242 6.63 0.62 4.64
CA VAL A 242 7.06 -0.20 3.50
C VAL A 242 7.61 -1.51 4.05
N ALA A 243 7.09 -2.64 3.57
CA ALA A 243 7.58 -3.97 3.91
C ALA A 243 7.83 -4.78 2.65
N SER A 244 8.97 -5.47 2.59
CA SER A 244 9.34 -6.34 1.47
C SER A 244 10.41 -7.32 1.91
N GLY A 245 10.22 -8.62 1.62
CA GLY A 245 11.06 -9.67 2.19
C GLY A 245 11.00 -9.61 3.72
N ARG A 246 12.14 -9.67 4.38
CA ARG A 246 12.22 -9.50 5.84
C ARG A 246 12.28 -8.05 6.28
N GLY A 247 12.48 -7.12 5.35
CA GLY A 247 12.74 -5.72 5.63
C GLY A 247 11.48 -4.93 5.92
N VAL A 248 11.59 -3.97 6.83
CA VAL A 248 10.53 -3.02 7.18
C VAL A 248 11.15 -1.64 7.37
N VAL A 249 10.54 -0.63 6.76
CA VAL A 249 10.83 0.78 7.02
C VAL A 249 9.52 1.49 7.34
N ARG A 250 9.49 2.22 8.46
CA ARG A 250 8.30 2.97 8.90
C ARG A 250 8.63 4.43 9.24
N TRP A 251 7.71 5.33 8.90
CA TRP A 251 7.65 6.68 9.42
C TRP A 251 6.42 6.84 10.29
N ASN A 252 6.60 7.49 11.44
CA ASN A 252 5.50 7.92 12.29
C ASN A 252 5.39 9.44 12.23
N PRO A 253 4.20 10.03 12.42
CA PRO A 253 3.98 11.48 12.43
C PRO A 253 4.97 12.26 13.29
N ASP A 254 5.34 11.71 14.45
CA ASP A 254 6.20 12.39 15.44
C ASP A 254 7.69 12.03 15.30
N SER A 255 8.07 11.28 14.26
CA SER A 255 9.45 10.82 14.07
C SER A 255 10.16 11.61 12.98
N ALA A 256 11.26 12.28 13.34
CA ALA A 256 12.11 13.02 12.40
C ALA A 256 12.89 12.13 11.40
N ARG A 257 12.94 10.81 11.63
CA ARG A 257 13.67 9.85 10.79
C ARG A 257 12.85 8.56 10.62
N PRO A 258 13.03 7.85 9.48
CA PRO A 258 12.51 6.50 9.35
C PRO A 258 13.09 5.59 10.42
N GLN A 259 12.25 4.67 10.88
CA GLN A 259 12.67 3.54 11.68
C GLN A 259 12.78 2.33 10.76
N ALA A 260 13.99 1.83 10.60
CA ALA A 260 14.30 0.65 9.82
C ALA A 260 14.40 -0.56 10.74
N GLY A 261 13.93 -1.72 10.29
CA GLY A 261 14.00 -2.96 11.06
C GLY A 261 13.67 -4.16 10.18
N THR A 262 13.44 -5.29 10.85
CA THR A 262 13.03 -6.53 10.21
C THR A 262 11.78 -7.10 10.86
N LEU A 263 11.03 -7.90 10.12
CA LEU A 263 9.97 -8.71 10.67
C LEU A 263 10.56 -9.72 11.68
N ARG A 264 9.86 -9.88 12.81
CA ARG A 264 10.28 -10.76 13.91
C ARG A 264 10.15 -12.23 13.53
N ASP A 265 10.84 -13.09 14.28
CA ASP A 265 10.72 -14.55 14.24
C ASP A 265 10.97 -15.16 12.84
N GLY A 266 11.88 -14.54 12.07
CA GLY A 266 12.18 -14.98 10.72
C GLY A 266 11.08 -14.68 9.70
N GLY A 267 10.02 -13.96 10.10
CA GLY A 267 8.92 -13.57 9.23
C GLY A 267 9.39 -12.84 7.98
N SER A 268 8.64 -13.01 6.90
CA SER A 268 8.90 -12.35 5.63
C SER A 268 7.59 -12.03 4.92
N TYR A 269 7.56 -10.91 4.20
CA TYR A 269 6.44 -10.54 3.34
C TYR A 269 6.86 -10.73 1.87
N PRO A 270 6.26 -11.69 1.14
CA PRO A 270 6.52 -11.82 -0.29
C PRO A 270 5.98 -10.60 -1.03
N GLY A 271 6.73 -10.08 -2.01
CA GLY A 271 6.35 -8.87 -2.73
C GLY A 271 6.65 -7.60 -1.96
N THR A 272 5.83 -6.58 -2.14
CA THR A 272 5.95 -5.27 -1.47
C THR A 272 4.61 -4.85 -0.90
N LEU A 273 4.59 -4.38 0.34
CA LEU A 273 3.47 -3.68 0.96
C LEU A 273 3.86 -2.23 1.18
N ILE A 274 3.00 -1.31 0.77
CA ILE A 274 3.09 0.11 1.04
C ILE A 274 1.77 0.54 1.67
N ALA A 275 1.84 1.07 2.88
CA ALA A 275 0.69 1.58 3.59
C ALA A 275 0.97 3.00 4.04
N VAL A 276 0.11 3.95 3.67
CA VAL A 276 0.25 5.36 4.04
C VAL A 276 -1.04 5.85 4.68
N THR A 277 -0.91 6.58 5.78
CA THR A 277 -2.02 7.21 6.49
C THR A 277 -1.70 8.68 6.72
N PHE A 278 -2.50 9.56 6.11
CA PHE A 278 -2.34 11.00 6.25
C PHE A 278 -3.64 11.63 6.77
N ARG A 279 -3.52 12.83 7.32
CA ARG A 279 -4.69 13.65 7.68
C ARG A 279 -5.11 14.48 6.48
N GLN A 280 -6.42 14.60 6.24
CA GLN A 280 -6.96 15.35 5.10
C GLN A 280 -6.57 16.84 5.14
N ASP A 281 -6.50 17.43 6.32
CA ASP A 281 -6.11 18.83 6.52
C ASP A 281 -4.64 19.13 6.16
N ARG A 282 -3.78 18.11 6.13
CA ARG A 282 -2.35 18.24 5.80
C ARG A 282 -2.03 18.14 4.32
N VAL A 283 -3.01 17.81 3.48
CA VAL A 283 -2.79 17.51 2.05
C VAL A 283 -3.64 18.39 1.12
N ARG A 284 -4.09 19.55 1.62
CA ARG A 284 -4.94 20.48 0.85
C ARG A 284 -4.21 21.11 -0.34
N ASP A 285 -2.91 21.37 -0.21
CA ASP A 285 -2.07 21.92 -1.28
C ASP A 285 -1.07 20.86 -1.76
N PHE A 286 -1.56 19.95 -2.59
CA PHE A 286 -0.74 18.88 -3.16
C PHE A 286 0.40 19.43 -4.02
N ALA A 287 0.15 20.48 -4.81
CA ALA A 287 1.15 21.06 -5.69
C ALA A 287 2.36 21.58 -4.88
N GLN A 288 2.11 22.31 -3.80
CA GLN A 288 3.15 22.76 -2.89
C GLN A 288 3.87 21.58 -2.21
N LEU A 289 3.12 20.58 -1.73
CA LEU A 289 3.68 19.39 -1.08
C LEU A 289 4.62 18.63 -2.03
N LEU A 290 4.20 18.45 -3.28
CA LEU A 290 4.99 17.79 -4.32
C LEU A 290 6.22 18.62 -4.71
N ASP A 291 6.11 19.94 -4.84
CA ASP A 291 7.26 20.81 -5.13
C ASP A 291 8.31 20.74 -4.01
N GLN A 292 7.87 20.84 -2.74
CA GLN A 292 8.74 20.68 -1.58
C GLN A 292 9.39 19.30 -1.56
N ALA A 293 8.65 18.23 -1.86
CA ALA A 293 9.18 16.88 -1.93
C ALA A 293 10.25 16.73 -3.03
N LYS A 294 10.04 17.34 -4.19
CA LYS A 294 11.02 17.36 -5.29
C LYS A 294 12.28 18.15 -4.92
N ARG A 295 12.15 19.31 -4.26
CA ARG A 295 13.30 20.09 -3.76
C ARG A 295 14.10 19.32 -2.72
N ALA A 296 13.42 18.77 -1.71
CA ALA A 296 14.04 18.01 -0.62
C ALA A 296 14.75 16.74 -1.12
N SER A 297 14.27 16.16 -2.22
CA SER A 297 14.89 15.00 -2.87
C SER A 297 15.96 15.36 -3.91
N GLY A 298 16.30 16.65 -4.08
CA GLY A 298 17.30 17.09 -5.04
C GLY A 298 16.91 16.89 -6.52
N LEU A 299 15.61 16.70 -6.81
CA LEU A 299 15.10 16.48 -8.16
C LEU A 299 14.92 17.80 -8.94
N LEU A 300 14.85 18.93 -8.24
CA LEU A 300 14.86 20.27 -8.85
C LEU A 300 16.27 20.87 -8.74
N ARG A 301 16.82 21.34 -9.86
CA ARG A 301 18.07 22.10 -9.86
C ARG A 301 17.83 23.47 -9.20
N PRO A 302 18.79 24.03 -8.43
CA PRO A 302 18.72 25.42 -8.00
C PRO A 302 18.64 26.33 -9.24
N GLY A 303 17.51 27.01 -9.46
CA GLY A 303 17.36 28.02 -10.52
C GLY A 303 16.20 27.84 -11.52
N GLN A 304 15.44 26.74 -11.51
CA GLN A 304 14.25 26.58 -12.37
C GLN A 304 12.93 26.96 -11.67
N GLY A 305 12.96 27.98 -10.81
CA GLY A 305 11.79 28.53 -10.12
C GLY A 305 11.38 29.89 -10.68
N ARG A 306 10.92 29.91 -11.94
CA ARG A 306 10.05 30.93 -12.56
C ARG A 306 10.01 30.68 -14.07
N ALA A 307 9.15 29.78 -14.52
CA ALA A 307 8.54 29.99 -15.82
C ALA A 307 7.51 31.11 -15.63
N LYS A 308 7.82 32.29 -16.17
CA LYS A 308 6.83 33.33 -16.37
C LYS A 308 5.73 32.74 -17.26
N PHE A 309 4.49 32.78 -16.80
CA PHE A 309 3.37 32.92 -17.72
C PHE A 309 3.44 34.37 -18.21
N ASP A 310 4.13 34.60 -19.34
CA ASP A 310 4.00 35.84 -20.08
C ASP A 310 2.81 35.68 -21.06
N THR A 311 1.77 36.48 -20.80
CA THR A 311 0.64 36.93 -21.64
C THR A 311 -0.20 35.91 -22.38
#